data_AF-W1X8C5-F1
#
_entry.id   AF-W1X8C5-F1
#
_cell.length_a   1.000
_cell.length_b   1.000
_cell.length_c   1.000
_cell.angle_alpha   90.00
_cell.angle_beta   90.00
_cell.angle_gamma   90.00
#
_symmetry.space_group_name_H-M   'P 1'
#
loop_
_entity.id
_entity.type
_entity.pdbx_description
1 polymer ?
#
loop_
_entity_poly.entity_id
_entity_poly.type
_entity_poly.pdbx_seq_one_letter_code
_entity_poly.pdbx_strand_id
1 'polypeptide(L)'
;MNNSINHKFHHISRAEYQELLAVSRGDAVADYIIDNVSILDLINGGEISGPIVIKGRYIAGVGAEYTDAPALQRIDAHGAT
;
A
#
# COMPACT_ATOMS: atom_id res chain seq x y z
N MET A 1 29.38 -18.19 -2.96
CA MET A 1 28.11 -18.56 -3.61
C MET A 1 27.57 -17.32 -4.29
N ASN A 2 27.57 -17.28 -5.62
CA ASN A 2 26.99 -16.18 -6.39
C ASN A 2 25.46 -16.31 -6.33
N ASN A 3 24.81 -15.57 -5.44
CA ASN A 3 23.38 -15.33 -5.57
C ASN A 3 23.21 -14.33 -6.71
N SER A 4 22.92 -14.85 -7.91
CA SER A 4 22.44 -14.04 -9.02
C SER A 4 21.23 -13.24 -8.53
N ILE A 5 21.33 -11.92 -8.45
CA ILE A 5 20.23 -11.04 -8.04
C ILE A 5 19.11 -11.25 -9.06
N ASN A 6 17.98 -11.81 -8.59
CA ASN A 6 16.82 -12.05 -9.42
C ASN A 6 16.15 -10.70 -9.70
N HIS A 7 16.45 -10.12 -10.87
CA HIS A 7 15.85 -8.86 -11.31
C HIS A 7 14.37 -9.10 -11.69
N LYS A 8 13.49 -9.14 -10.69
CA LYS A 8 12.05 -9.10 -10.89
C LYS A 8 11.65 -7.66 -11.17
N PHE A 9 11.47 -7.33 -12.45
CA PHE A 9 10.91 -6.04 -12.84
C PHE A 9 9.42 -6.04 -12.53
N HIS A 10 8.97 -5.07 -11.74
CA HIS A 10 7.54 -4.82 -11.58
C HIS A 10 7.02 -4.13 -12.83
N HIS A 11 6.09 -4.78 -13.54
CA HIS A 11 5.36 -4.20 -14.64
C HIS A 11 3.99 -3.72 -14.14
N ILE A 12 3.58 -2.54 -14.58
CA ILE A 12 2.23 -2.01 -14.39
C ILE A 12 1.76 -1.43 -15.72
N SER A 13 0.55 -1.81 -16.14
CA SER A 13 -0.05 -1.24 -17.35
C SER A 13 -0.48 0.21 -17.09
N ARG A 14 -0.68 0.97 -18.17
CA ARG A 14 -1.18 2.35 -18.06
C ARG A 14 -2.55 2.42 -17.37
N ALA A 15 -3.42 1.45 -17.64
CA ALA A 15 -4.75 1.40 -17.03
C ALA A 15 -4.66 1.14 -15.51
N GLU A 16 -3.90 0.12 -15.10
CA GLU A 16 -3.66 -0.18 -13.67
C GLU A 16 -3.05 1.03 -12.94
N TYR A 17 -2.14 1.75 -13.58
CA TYR A 17 -1.52 2.94 -12.99
C TYR A 17 -2.53 4.09 -12.81
N GLN A 18 -3.43 4.29 -13.77
CA GLN A 18 -4.48 5.32 -13.64
C GLN A 18 -5.45 5.00 -12.50
N GLU A 19 -5.84 3.74 -12.35
CA GLU A 19 -6.68 3.29 -11.24
C GLU A 19 -5.97 3.47 -9.89
N LEU A 20 -4.71 3.07 -9.80
CA LEU A 20 -3.88 3.22 -8.60
C LEU A 20 -3.82 4.69 -8.16
N LEU A 21 -3.56 5.60 -9.11
CA LEU A 21 -3.49 7.03 -8.83
C LEU A 21 -4.84 7.64 -8.43
N ALA A 22 -5.96 7.15 -8.97
CA ALA A 22 -7.28 7.59 -8.56
C ALA A 22 -7.57 7.22 -7.11
N VAL A 23 -7.21 6.00 -6.69
CA VAL A 23 -7.31 5.57 -5.28
C VAL A 23 -6.39 6.40 -4.38
N SER A 24 -5.13 6.60 -4.80
CA SER A 24 -4.15 7.40 -4.05
C SER A 24 -4.61 8.84 -3.79
N ARG A 25 -5.34 9.46 -4.72
CA ARG A 25 -5.92 10.80 -4.53
C ARG A 25 -7.22 10.81 -3.71
N GLY A 26 -7.81 9.67 -3.42
CA GLY A 26 -9.15 9.57 -2.81
C GLY A 26 -10.30 9.77 -3.80
N ASP A 27 -10.04 9.79 -5.11
CA ASP A 27 -11.07 9.90 -6.15
C ASP A 27 -11.81 8.57 -6.40
N ALA A 28 -11.24 7.46 -5.92
CA ALA A 28 -11.75 6.11 -6.16
C ALA A 28 -11.60 5.20 -4.92
N VAL A 29 -12.33 4.07 -4.94
CA VAL A 29 -12.37 3.08 -3.85
C VAL A 29 -11.20 2.11 -3.95
N ALA A 30 -10.50 1.88 -2.83
CA ALA A 30 -9.44 0.90 -2.70
C ALA A 30 -9.99 -0.54 -2.69
N ASP A 31 -9.18 -1.51 -3.07
CA ASP A 31 -9.59 -2.92 -2.97
C ASP A 31 -9.46 -3.40 -1.52
N TYR A 32 -8.33 -3.08 -0.87
CA TYR A 32 -8.09 -3.41 0.53
C TYR A 32 -7.51 -2.21 1.29
N ILE A 33 -7.89 -2.09 2.55
CA ILE A 33 -7.16 -1.32 3.54
C ILE A 33 -6.75 -2.24 4.68
N ILE A 34 -5.48 -2.18 5.08
CA ILE A 34 -4.98 -2.82 6.29
C ILE A 34 -4.86 -1.74 7.35
N ASP A 35 -5.71 -1.78 8.37
CA ASP A 35 -5.77 -0.82 9.46
C ASP A 35 -4.96 -1.27 10.66
N ASN A 36 -4.74 -0.35 11.60
CA ASN A 36 -4.15 -0.63 12.91
C ASN A 36 -2.81 -1.37 12.80
N VAL A 37 -1.96 -0.87 11.90
CA VAL A 37 -0.64 -1.39 11.60
C VAL A 37 0.41 -0.28 11.82
N SER A 38 1.59 -0.68 12.27
CA SER A 38 2.79 0.17 12.24
C SER A 38 3.72 -0.35 11.15
N ILE A 39 4.21 0.51 10.27
CA ILE A 39 5.07 0.08 9.15
C ILE A 39 6.50 0.43 9.48
N LEU A 40 7.39 -0.56 9.57
CA LEU A 40 8.83 -0.32 9.70
C LEU A 40 9.41 0.19 8.36
N ASP A 41 9.77 1.46 8.30
CA ASP A 41 10.41 2.07 7.13
C ASP A 41 11.90 1.73 7.11
N LEU A 42 12.25 0.72 6.31
CA LEU A 42 13.64 0.27 6.14
C LEU A 42 14.49 1.20 5.25
N ILE A 43 13.88 2.19 4.60
CA ILE A 43 14.56 3.14 3.72
C ILE A 43 15.04 4.33 4.54
N ASN A 44 14.14 4.98 5.27
CA ASN A 44 14.46 6.20 6.03
C ASN A 44 14.80 5.91 7.49
N GLY A 45 14.47 4.72 7.99
CA GLY A 45 14.55 4.38 9.40
C GLY A 45 13.40 5.00 10.19
N GLY A 46 12.67 4.18 10.92
CA GLY A 46 11.55 4.61 11.76
C GLY A 46 10.27 3.84 11.47
N GLU A 47 9.18 4.33 12.04
CA GLU A 47 7.86 3.72 11.89
C GLU A 47 6.86 4.71 11.31
N ILE A 48 6.06 4.24 10.35
CA ILE A 48 4.92 4.96 9.81
C ILE A 48 3.67 4.33 10.40
N SER A 49 3.00 5.04 11.30
CA SER A 49 1.71 4.60 11.82
C SER A 49 0.59 4.96 10.86
N GLY A 50 -0.35 4.04 10.68
CA GLY A 50 -1.56 4.27 9.90
C GLY A 50 -1.82 3.18 8.87
N PRO A 51 -2.97 3.26 8.19
CA PRO A 51 -3.39 2.21 7.26
C PRO A 51 -2.47 2.06 6.05
N ILE A 52 -2.48 0.86 5.47
CA ILE A 52 -1.93 0.57 4.13
C ILE A 52 -3.09 0.44 3.15
N VAL A 53 -3.10 1.26 2.11
CA VAL A 53 -4.13 1.25 1.05
C VAL A 53 -3.63 0.48 -0.16
N ILE A 54 -4.42 -0.45 -0.67
CA ILE A 54 -4.04 -1.37 -1.76
C ILE A 54 -5.05 -1.28 -2.90
N LYS A 55 -4.53 -1.16 -4.13
CA LYS A 55 -5.28 -1.29 -5.38
C LYS A 55 -4.63 -2.33 -6.29
N GLY A 56 -5.37 -3.38 -6.63
CA GLY A 56 -4.85 -4.56 -7.31
C GLY A 56 -3.72 -5.20 -6.52
N ARG A 57 -2.50 -5.12 -7.06
CA ARG A 57 -1.27 -5.65 -6.47
C ARG A 57 -0.28 -4.56 -6.04
N TYR A 58 -0.74 -3.31 -5.94
CA TYR A 58 0.10 -2.14 -5.66
C TYR A 58 -0.40 -1.41 -4.42
N ILE A 59 0.54 -0.78 -3.70
CA ILE A 59 0.25 0.11 -2.58
C ILE A 59 -0.12 1.48 -3.18
N ALA A 60 -1.33 1.95 -2.89
CA ALA A 60 -1.84 3.25 -3.32
C ALA A 60 -1.41 4.37 -2.37
N GLY A 61 -1.16 4.02 -1.10
CA GLY A 61 -0.79 4.96 -0.06
C GLY A 61 -0.59 4.27 1.29
N VAL A 62 0.09 4.97 2.19
CA VAL A 62 0.31 4.54 3.58
C VAL A 62 0.17 5.75 4.49
N GLY A 63 -0.29 5.56 5.72
CA GLY A 63 -0.30 6.61 6.73
C GLY A 63 -1.69 7.17 7.05
N ALA A 64 -1.71 8.06 8.05
CA ALA A 64 -2.94 8.55 8.69
C ALA A 64 -3.87 9.32 7.73
N GLU A 65 -3.36 9.86 6.62
CA GLU A 65 -4.18 10.54 5.60
C GLU A 65 -5.21 9.62 4.94
N TYR A 66 -5.04 8.29 5.04
CA TYR A 66 -5.95 7.30 4.49
C TYR A 66 -6.90 6.68 5.52
N THR A 67 -6.97 7.20 6.75
CA THR A 67 -7.82 6.65 7.83
C THR A 67 -9.28 6.49 7.39
N ASP A 68 -9.82 7.48 6.68
CA ASP A 68 -11.20 7.49 6.22
C ASP A 68 -11.34 7.12 4.72
N ALA A 69 -10.28 6.58 4.11
CA ALA A 69 -10.31 6.22 2.70
C ALA A 69 -11.34 5.09 2.45
N PRO A 70 -12.13 5.16 1.37
CA PRO A 70 -13.11 4.13 1.06
C PRO A 70 -12.41 2.86 0.54
N ALA A 71 -12.84 1.70 1.01
CA ALA A 71 -12.32 0.40 0.58
C ALA A 71 -13.44 -0.64 0.40
N LEU A 72 -13.23 -1.57 -0.52
CA LEU A 72 -14.10 -2.75 -0.68
C LEU A 72 -13.97 -3.69 0.52
N GLN A 73 -12.76 -3.82 1.07
CA GLN A 73 -12.50 -4.63 2.25
C GLN A 73 -11.52 -3.93 3.20
N ARG A 74 -11.77 -4.07 4.50
CA ARG A 74 -10.86 -3.63 5.57
C ARG A 74 -10.38 -4.84 6.36
N ILE A 75 -9.09 -4.84 6.70
CA ILE A 75 -8.41 -5.87 7.47
C ILE A 75 -7.77 -5.18 8.67
N ASP A 76 -8.12 -5.59 9.87
CA ASP A 76 -7.45 -5.11 11.10
C ASP A 76 -6.15 -5.89 11.29
N ALA A 77 -5.00 -5.21 11.37
CA ALA A 77 -3.71 -5.84 11.66
C ALA A 77 -3.45 -6.06 13.16
N HIS A 78 -4.38 -5.67 14.03
CA HIS A 78 -4.34 -5.91 15.47
C HIS A 78 -3.07 -5.36 16.16
N GLY A 79 -2.56 -4.23 15.67
CA GLY A 79 -1.34 -3.59 16.19
C GLY A 79 -0.05 -4.26 15.74
N ALA A 80 -0.08 -5.09 14.69
CA ALA A 80 1.11 -5.71 14.13
C ALA A 80 2.07 -4.69 13.48
N THR A 81 3.33 -5.12 13.31
CA THR A 81 4.42 -4.40 12.64
C THR A 81 5.02 -5.25 11.53
#